data_AF-A0A090Q039-F1
#
_entry.id   AF-A0A090Q039-F1
#
_cell.length_a   1.000
_cell.length_b   1.000
_cell.length_c   1.000
_cell.angle_alpha   90.00
_cell.angle_beta   90.00
_cell.angle_gamma   90.00
#
_symmetry.space_group_name_H-M   'P 1'
#
loop_
_entity.id
_entity.type
_entity.pdbx_description
1 polymer ?
#
loop_
_entity_poly.entity_id
_entity_poly.type
_entity_poly.pdbx_seq_one_letter_code
_entity_poly.pdbx_strand_id
1 'polypeptide(L)'
;MKKIIFLLAIVCSVSAYSQQTITAEQQEVSAQTHIRVKEFNKKIETKVQLIVDAVKLDEKKVSELREIVRDRESMVIRIEREAQRGETNDLQGTLNDVQSNYEKRLKEVLGTEKYNLLKSKQSPK
;
A
#
# COMPACT_ATOMS: atom_id res chain seq x y z
N MET A 1 -62.45 9.43 12.31
CA MET A 1 -61.81 10.47 11.49
C MET A 1 -60.89 11.32 12.35
N LYS A 2 -59.77 11.77 11.79
CA LYS A 2 -58.62 12.48 12.41
C LYS A 2 -57.57 11.56 13.03
N LYS A 3 -56.44 11.45 12.31
CA LYS A 3 -55.04 11.44 12.78
C LYS A 3 -54.12 10.73 11.77
N ILE A 4 -54.12 11.19 10.52
CA ILE A 4 -53.05 10.83 9.55
C ILE A 4 -52.87 12.03 8.63
N ILE A 5 -52.15 13.08 9.06
CA ILE A 5 -51.31 13.96 8.21
C ILE A 5 -50.39 14.76 9.17
N PHE A 6 -49.25 14.19 9.58
CA PHE A 6 -48.13 15.00 10.10
C PHE A 6 -46.79 14.26 10.02
N LEU A 7 -46.55 13.52 8.93
CA LEU A 7 -45.24 12.91 8.63
C LEU A 7 -44.95 13.01 7.13
N LEU A 8 -45.10 14.21 6.58
CA LEU A 8 -44.77 14.53 5.19
C LEU A 8 -44.06 15.89 5.09
N ALA A 9 -43.25 16.24 6.10
CA ALA A 9 -42.47 17.49 6.13
C ALA A 9 -41.01 17.31 6.56
N ILE A 10 -40.49 16.08 6.64
CA ILE A 10 -39.09 15.80 7.03
C ILE A 10 -38.41 14.87 5.99
N VAL A 11 -38.80 14.95 4.72
CA VAL A 11 -38.13 14.17 3.65
C VAL A 11 -37.55 15.08 2.55
N CYS A 12 -37.84 16.39 2.56
CA CYS A 12 -37.38 17.31 1.50
C CYS A 12 -36.20 18.22 1.90
N SER A 13 -35.47 17.94 2.99
CA SER A 13 -34.41 18.85 3.47
C SER A 13 -33.10 18.18 3.87
N VAL A 14 -32.74 17.04 3.28
CA VAL A 14 -31.37 16.49 3.39
C VAL A 14 -30.84 15.99 2.04
N SER A 15 -31.02 16.79 1.00
CA SER A 15 -30.21 16.67 -0.23
C SER A 15 -29.67 18.02 -0.68
N ALA A 16 -29.39 18.91 0.28
CA ALA A 16 -28.28 19.84 0.15
C ALA A 16 -27.00 19.04 0.39
N TYR A 17 -26.69 18.11 -0.53
CA TYR A 17 -25.30 17.71 -0.71
C TYR A 17 -24.54 19.00 -0.94
N SER A 18 -23.67 19.34 -0.02
CA SER A 18 -22.67 20.36 -0.26
C SER A 18 -21.97 19.98 -1.56
N GLN A 19 -22.29 20.66 -2.67
CA GLN A 19 -21.36 20.80 -3.78
C GLN A 19 -20.20 21.60 -3.19
N GLN A 20 -19.32 20.92 -2.44
CA GLN A 20 -18.02 21.45 -2.12
C GLN A 20 -17.32 21.58 -3.45
N THR A 21 -17.31 22.79 -4.00
CA THR A 21 -16.49 23.16 -5.13
C THR A 21 -15.07 22.88 -4.70
N ILE A 22 -14.50 21.78 -5.19
CA ILE A 22 -13.11 21.42 -4.94
C ILE A 22 -12.28 22.59 -5.48
N THR A 23 -11.58 23.27 -4.57
CA THR A 23 -10.72 24.42 -4.94
C THR A 23 -9.63 23.96 -5.90
N ALA A 24 -9.08 24.88 -6.70
CA ALA A 24 -7.98 24.54 -7.62
C ALA A 24 -6.80 23.87 -6.87
N GLU A 25 -6.50 24.33 -5.66
CA GLU A 25 -5.49 23.75 -4.77
C GLU A 25 -5.83 22.30 -4.37
N GLN A 26 -7.10 22.02 -4.02
CA GLN A 26 -7.54 20.66 -3.71
C GLN A 26 -7.53 19.74 -4.94
N GLN A 27 -7.84 20.26 -6.13
CA GLN A 27 -7.73 19.50 -7.39
C GLN A 27 -6.27 19.15 -7.69
N GLU A 28 -5.36 20.10 -7.52
CA GLU A 28 -3.93 19.89 -7.71
C GLU A 28 -3.36 18.87 -6.71
N VAL A 29 -3.70 18.99 -5.42
CA VAL A 29 -3.31 18.03 -4.38
C VAL A 29 -3.85 16.62 -4.70
N SER A 30 -5.09 16.53 -5.20
CA SER A 30 -5.69 15.26 -5.63
C SER A 30 -4.93 14.66 -6.81
N ALA A 31 -4.62 15.46 -7.84
CA ALA A 31 -3.85 15.02 -9.01
C ALA A 31 -2.45 14.51 -8.62
N GLN A 32 -1.74 15.27 -7.77
CA GLN A 32 -0.43 14.87 -7.25
C GLN A 32 -0.51 13.59 -6.40
N THR A 33 -1.58 13.42 -5.62
CA THR A 33 -1.81 12.21 -4.83
C THR A 33 -2.05 11.00 -5.73
N HIS A 34 -2.86 11.16 -6.77
CA HIS A 34 -3.13 10.12 -7.75
C HIS A 34 -1.84 9.67 -8.48
N ILE A 35 -0.99 10.63 -8.88
CA ILE A 35 0.32 10.34 -9.48
C ILE A 35 1.18 9.52 -8.50
N ARG A 36 1.31 9.98 -7.25
CA ARG A 36 2.09 9.27 -6.22
C ARG A 36 1.59 7.84 -5.97
N VAL A 37 0.27 7.63 -5.91
CA VAL A 37 -0.33 6.30 -5.74
C VAL A 37 -0.05 5.42 -6.95
N LYS A 38 -0.16 5.96 -8.18
CA LYS A 38 0.12 5.23 -9.41
C LYS A 38 1.58 4.80 -9.48
N GLU A 39 2.51 5.68 -9.16
CA GLU A 39 3.95 5.38 -9.12
C GLU A 39 4.28 4.34 -8.06
N PHE A 40 3.70 4.46 -6.86
CA PHE A 40 3.85 3.48 -5.81
C PHE A 40 3.36 2.10 -6.25
N ASN A 41 2.15 2.02 -6.81
CA ASN A 41 1.60 0.76 -7.32
C ASN A 41 2.48 0.17 -8.42
N LYS A 42 2.96 0.98 -9.36
CA LYS A 42 3.89 0.53 -10.41
C LYS A 42 5.17 -0.06 -9.81
N LYS A 43 5.75 0.58 -8.77
CA LYS A 43 6.92 0.07 -8.05
C LYS A 43 6.64 -1.29 -7.41
N ILE A 44 5.47 -1.46 -6.79
CA ILE A 44 5.07 -2.76 -6.23
C ILE A 44 4.98 -3.82 -7.33
N GLU A 45 4.24 -3.56 -8.41
CA GLU A 45 4.07 -4.54 -9.50
C GLU A 45 5.40 -4.92 -10.14
N THR A 46 6.31 -3.97 -10.38
CA THR A 46 7.65 -4.29 -10.90
C THR A 46 8.41 -5.24 -9.97
N LYS A 47 8.40 -4.99 -8.65
CA LYS A 47 9.07 -5.85 -7.67
C LYS A 47 8.43 -7.24 -7.59
N VAL A 48 7.11 -7.31 -7.60
CA VAL A 48 6.35 -8.57 -7.61
C VAL A 48 6.71 -9.37 -8.85
N GLN A 49 6.66 -8.75 -10.03
CA GLN A 49 6.95 -9.42 -11.30
C GLN A 49 8.38 -9.98 -11.33
N LEU A 50 9.38 -9.22 -10.86
CA LEU A 50 10.75 -9.70 -10.77
C LEU A 50 10.89 -10.96 -9.91
N ILE A 51 10.16 -11.05 -8.80
CA ILE A 51 10.17 -12.23 -7.94
C ILE A 51 9.45 -13.39 -8.65
N VAL A 52 8.28 -13.14 -9.24
CA VAL A 52 7.50 -14.14 -9.99
C VAL A 52 8.34 -14.75 -11.11
N ASP A 53 9.01 -13.91 -11.91
CA ASP A 53 9.85 -14.36 -13.03
C ASP A 53 11.09 -15.12 -12.54
N ALA A 54 11.67 -14.69 -11.43
CA ALA A 54 12.86 -15.32 -10.86
C ALA A 54 12.59 -16.75 -10.39
N VAL A 55 11.44 -17.00 -9.76
CA VAL A 55 11.16 -18.29 -9.07
C VAL A 55 10.00 -19.08 -9.67
N LYS A 56 9.37 -18.56 -10.73
CA LYS A 56 8.15 -19.11 -11.32
C LYS A 56 7.10 -19.36 -10.23
N LEU A 57 6.70 -18.29 -9.53
CA LEU A 57 5.73 -18.37 -8.44
C LEU A 57 4.35 -18.80 -8.96
N ASP A 58 3.60 -19.55 -8.15
CA ASP A 58 2.21 -19.91 -8.44
C ASP A 58 1.33 -18.66 -8.38
N GLU A 59 0.45 -18.46 -9.36
CA GLU A 59 -0.50 -17.34 -9.42
C GLU A 59 -1.31 -17.17 -8.13
N LYS A 60 -1.66 -18.29 -7.47
CA LYS A 60 -2.41 -18.26 -6.20
C LYS A 60 -1.68 -17.53 -5.08
N LYS A 61 -0.34 -17.46 -5.14
CA LYS A 61 0.52 -16.80 -4.15
C LYS A 61 0.90 -15.37 -4.53
N VAL A 62 0.55 -14.91 -5.74
CA VAL A 62 0.92 -13.58 -6.24
C VAL A 62 0.23 -12.47 -5.46
N SER A 63 -1.03 -12.67 -5.05
CA SER A 63 -1.74 -11.67 -4.23
C SER A 63 -1.06 -11.47 -2.87
N GLU A 64 -0.70 -12.56 -2.20
CA GLU A 64 0.00 -12.53 -0.91
C GLU A 64 1.40 -11.92 -1.04
N LEU A 65 2.13 -12.27 -2.10
CA LEU A 65 3.42 -11.63 -2.42
C LEU A 65 3.27 -10.11 -2.61
N ARG A 66 2.24 -9.67 -3.35
CA ARG A 66 1.97 -8.25 -3.58
C ARG A 66 1.73 -7.51 -2.28
N GLU A 67 0.99 -8.10 -1.34
CA GLU A 67 0.76 -7.52 -0.01
C GLU A 67 2.06 -7.39 0.78
N ILE A 68 2.88 -8.44 0.82
CA ILE A 68 4.17 -8.41 1.55
C ILE A 68 5.12 -7.34 0.99
N VAL A 69 5.21 -7.23 -0.34
CA VAL A 69 6.02 -6.19 -0.99
C VAL A 69 5.44 -4.80 -0.71
N ARG A 70 4.11 -4.62 -0.79
CA ARG A 70 3.43 -3.37 -0.47
C ARG A 70 3.68 -2.92 0.97
N ASP A 71 3.57 -3.83 1.93
CA ASP A 71 3.77 -3.56 3.34
C ASP A 71 5.20 -3.10 3.61
N ARG A 72 6.18 -3.81 3.05
CA ARG A 72 7.60 -3.43 3.15
C ARG A 72 7.83 -2.02 2.61
N GLU A 73 7.39 -1.72 1.39
CA GLU A 73 7.64 -0.41 0.78
C GLU A 73 6.92 0.72 1.51
N SER A 74 5.69 0.47 1.97
CA SER A 74 4.94 1.43 2.77
C SER A 74 5.67 1.74 4.08
N MET A 75 6.20 0.71 4.75
CA MET A 75 6.92 0.84 5.99
C MET A 75 8.24 1.60 5.82
N VAL A 76 9.02 1.27 4.78
CA VAL A 76 10.26 1.98 4.44
C VAL A 76 10.00 3.47 4.22
N ILE A 77 9.00 3.81 3.39
CA ILE A 77 8.64 5.21 3.14
C ILE A 77 8.21 5.93 4.42
N ARG A 78 7.48 5.24 5.31
CA ARG A 78 7.07 5.81 6.59
C ARG A 78 8.29 6.14 7.46
N ILE A 79 9.19 5.17 7.62
CA ILE A 79 10.42 5.31 8.42
C ILE A 79 11.32 6.41 7.85
N GLU A 80 11.50 6.47 6.53
CA GLU A 80 12.29 7.53 5.88
C GLU A 80 11.71 8.93 6.16
N ARG A 81 10.38 9.06 6.18
CA ARG A 81 9.72 10.34 6.52
C ARG A 81 9.87 10.68 8.00
N GLU A 82 9.71 9.70 8.89
CA GLU A 82 9.91 9.87 10.34
C GLU A 82 11.35 10.32 10.63
N ALA A 83 12.35 9.71 9.97
CA ALA A 83 13.75 10.09 10.08
C ALA A 83 14.02 11.52 9.56
N GLN A 84 13.42 11.92 8.44
CA GLN A 84 13.51 13.30 7.94
C GLN A 84 12.93 14.34 8.90
N ARG A 85 11.99 13.95 9.77
CA ARG A 85 11.41 14.79 10.83
C ARG A 85 12.19 14.75 12.14
N GLY A 86 13.26 13.95 12.23
CA GLY A 86 14.00 13.73 13.47
C GLY A 86 13.25 12.87 14.50
N GLU A 87 12.23 12.11 14.08
CA GLU A 87 11.42 11.24 14.94
C GLU A 87 12.07 9.85 15.14
N THR A 88 13.16 9.56 14.42
CA THR A 88 13.85 8.27 14.44
C THR A 88 15.33 8.44 14.77
N ASN A 89 15.76 7.89 15.92
CA ASN A 89 17.15 7.93 16.36
C ASN A 89 17.99 6.78 15.78
N ASP A 90 17.37 5.65 15.44
CA ASP A 90 18.02 4.47 14.86
C ASP A 90 17.36 4.07 13.54
N LEU A 91 17.63 4.85 12.50
CA LEU A 91 17.09 4.61 11.15
C LEU A 91 17.53 3.24 10.63
N GLN A 92 18.81 2.89 10.79
CA GLN A 92 19.35 1.67 10.20
C GLN A 92 18.84 0.41 10.90
N GLY A 93 18.74 0.40 12.23
CA GLY A 93 18.15 -0.72 12.98
C GLY A 93 16.70 -0.96 12.58
N THR A 94 15.91 0.12 12.51
CA THR A 94 14.49 0.03 12.11
C THR A 94 14.34 -0.50 10.68
N LEU A 95 15.17 -0.05 9.73
CA LEU A 95 15.15 -0.57 8.36
C LEU A 95 15.59 -2.04 8.28
N ASN A 96 16.55 -2.46 9.11
CA ASN A 96 16.97 -3.85 9.21
C ASN A 96 15.84 -4.74 9.74
N ASP A 97 15.08 -4.27 10.74
CA ASP A 97 13.92 -5.00 11.28
C ASP A 97 12.83 -5.20 10.21
N VAL A 98 12.54 -4.14 9.44
CA VAL A 98 11.62 -4.22 8.29
C VAL A 98 12.11 -5.23 7.26
N GLN A 99 13.40 -5.21 6.94
CA GLN A 99 14.00 -6.16 6.00
C GLN A 99 13.93 -7.59 6.53
N SER A 100 14.23 -7.82 7.82
CA SER A 100 14.16 -9.15 8.43
C SER A 100 12.74 -9.71 8.42
N ASN A 101 11.74 -8.89 8.78
CA ASN A 101 10.34 -9.31 8.73
C ASN A 101 9.88 -9.59 7.29
N TYR A 102 10.29 -8.75 6.34
CA TYR A 102 10.04 -9.00 4.93
C TYR A 102 10.63 -10.32 4.45
N GLU A 103 11.89 -10.62 4.79
CA GLU A 103 12.52 -11.88 4.40
C GLU A 103 11.83 -13.11 5.02
N LYS A 104 11.37 -13.00 6.27
CA LYS A 104 10.59 -14.05 6.94
C LYS A 104 9.29 -14.32 6.20
N ARG A 105 8.45 -13.29 5.98
CA ARG A 105 7.17 -13.43 5.27
C ARG A 105 7.36 -13.89 3.83
N LEU A 106 8.41 -13.39 3.16
CA LEU A 106 8.74 -13.82 1.80
C LEU A 106 9.09 -15.31 1.75
N LYS A 107 9.83 -15.83 2.73
CA LYS A 107 10.14 -17.26 2.83
C LYS A 107 8.88 -18.10 3.09
N GLU A 108 7.95 -17.62 3.91
CA GLU A 108 6.66 -18.28 4.18
C GLU A 108 5.84 -18.43 2.88
N VAL A 109 5.73 -17.37 2.08
CA VAL A 109 4.99 -17.41 0.81
C VAL A 109 5.69 -18.27 -0.22
N LEU A 110 6.98 -18.06 -0.46
CA LEU A 110 7.70 -18.76 -1.51
C LEU A 110 7.94 -20.24 -1.17
N GLY A 111 8.08 -20.56 0.12
CA GLY A 111 8.65 -21.81 0.58
C GLY A 111 10.18 -21.81 0.46
N THR A 112 10.83 -22.72 1.20
CA THR A 112 12.29 -22.76 1.34
C THR A 112 13.03 -22.87 0.01
N GLU A 113 12.57 -23.73 -0.90
CA GLU A 113 13.24 -23.99 -2.18
C GLU A 113 13.24 -22.74 -3.08
N LYS A 114 12.07 -22.15 -3.33
CA LYS A 114 11.93 -20.96 -4.18
C LYS A 114 12.58 -19.74 -3.54
N TYR A 115 12.54 -19.62 -2.21
CA TYR A 115 13.25 -18.56 -1.50
C TYR A 115 14.77 -18.66 -1.71
N ASN A 116 15.35 -19.86 -1.59
CA ASN A 116 16.77 -20.07 -1.81
C ASN A 116 17.17 -19.79 -3.27
N LEU A 117 16.33 -20.17 -4.24
CA LEU A 117 16.51 -19.83 -5.65
C LEU A 117 16.49 -18.31 -5.89
N LEU A 118 15.60 -17.59 -5.21
CA LEU A 118 15.56 -16.13 -5.30
C LEU A 118 16.87 -15.52 -4.78
N LYS A 119 17.36 -15.97 -3.61
CA LYS A 119 18.60 -15.45 -3.01
C LYS A 119 19.83 -15.75 -3.89
N SER A 120 19.91 -16.94 -4.52
CA SER A 120 21.02 -17.28 -5.42
C SER A 120 21.03 -16.46 -6.71
N LYS A 121 19.85 -16.02 -7.19
CA LYS A 121 19.75 -15.10 -8.34
C LYS A 121 20.09 -13.66 -7.99
N GLN A 122 19.85 -13.24 -6.75
CA GLN A 122 20.17 -11.88 -6.27
C GLN A 122 21.64 -11.73 -5.87
N SER A 123 22.30 -12.81 -5.46
CA SER A 123 23.72 -12.85 -5.15
C SER A 123 24.33 -14.09 -5.81
N PRO A 124 24.69 -14.01 -7.10
CA PRO A 124 25.45 -15.07 -7.74
C PRO A 124 26.77 -15.21 -6.98
N LYS A 125 27.03 -16.41 -6.46
CA LYS A 125 28.34 -16.78 -5.90
C LYS A 125 29.39 -16.77 -7.00
#